data_AF-A0A7S3MKJ0-F1
#
_entry.id   AF-A0A7S3MKJ0-F1
#
_cell.length_a   1.000
_cell.length_b   1.000
_cell.length_c   1.000
_cell.angle_alpha   90.00
_cell.angle_beta   90.00
_cell.angle_gamma   90.00
#
_symmetry.space_group_name_H-M   'P 1'
#
loop_
_entity.id
_entity.type
_entity.pdbx_description
1 polymer ?
#
loop_
_entity_poly.entity_id
_entity_poly.type
_entity_poly.pdbx_seq_one_letter_code
_entity_poly.pdbx_strand_id
1 'polypeptide(L)'
;SIMANGGEPFACGSRTSAYIFFILFQLICSQMFLNLFIAIIAEAFLGQTYLFNSPVQSFHVQDFKAIWYRFDPKATGFIKLEELDALILALSESEDASHLIVIGKTM
;
A
#
# COMPACT_ATOMS: atom_id res chain seq x y z
N SER A 1 23.99 12.27 -50.33
CA SER A 1 25.28 12.61 -49.70
C SER A 1 25.08 13.82 -48.81
N ILE A 2 25.47 13.72 -47.54
CA ILE A 2 25.33 14.73 -46.47
C ILE A 2 26.34 15.89 -46.64
N MET A 3 26.57 16.32 -47.88
CA MET A 3 27.63 17.27 -48.23
C MET A 3 27.03 18.40 -49.05
N ALA A 4 26.96 19.59 -48.46
CA ALA A 4 26.66 20.84 -49.18
C ALA A 4 27.45 22.01 -48.56
N ASN A 5 28.75 22.04 -48.86
CA ASN A 5 29.67 23.19 -49.00
C ASN A 5 31.10 22.62 -49.00
N GLY A 6 31.66 22.33 -50.17
CA GLY A 6 33.09 22.01 -50.29
C GLY A 6 33.58 20.67 -49.73
N GLY A 7 32.69 19.75 -49.33
CA GLY A 7 33.08 18.38 -48.94
C GLY A 7 33.21 18.12 -47.44
N GLU A 8 32.80 19.06 -46.58
CA GLU A 8 32.76 18.81 -45.14
C GLU A 8 31.39 18.21 -44.73
N PRO A 9 31.36 17.04 -44.07
CA PRO A 9 30.12 16.47 -43.54
C PRO A 9 29.56 17.39 -42.43
N PHE A 10 28.24 17.60 -42.39
CA PHE A 10 27.53 18.32 -41.31
C PHE A 10 27.51 17.53 -39.98
N ALA A 11 28.66 17.03 -39.54
CA ALA A 11 28.83 16.13 -38.40
C ALA A 11 29.58 16.78 -37.23
N CYS A 12 29.45 18.09 -37.03
CA CYS A 12 30.07 18.77 -35.91
C CYS A 12 29.08 18.91 -34.74
N GLY A 13 29.17 18.02 -33.75
CA GLY A 13 28.49 18.21 -32.48
C GLY A 13 29.03 19.44 -31.75
N SER A 14 28.14 20.31 -31.23
CA SER A 14 28.56 21.47 -30.46
C SER A 14 28.92 21.06 -29.02
N ARG A 15 30.12 21.44 -28.59
CA ARG A 15 30.64 21.09 -27.25
C ARG A 15 29.75 21.67 -26.15
N THR A 16 29.27 22.90 -26.33
CA THR A 16 28.38 23.58 -25.39
C THR A 16 27.02 22.90 -25.30
N SER A 17 26.42 22.51 -26.43
CA SER A 17 25.13 21.81 -26.43
C SER A 17 25.24 20.41 -25.82
N ALA A 18 26.36 19.72 -26.04
CA ALA A 18 26.62 18.42 -25.42
C ALA A 18 26.66 18.53 -23.89
N TYR A 19 27.42 19.49 -23.33
CA TYR A 19 27.47 19.67 -21.88
C TYR A 19 26.10 19.98 -21.28
N ILE A 20 25.35 20.91 -21.88
CA ILE A 20 24.03 21.28 -21.39
C ILE A 20 23.09 20.07 -21.43
N PHE A 21 23.09 19.31 -22.54
CA PHE A 21 22.26 18.11 -22.68
C PHE A 21 22.59 17.07 -21.59
N PHE A 22 23.87 16.72 -21.42
CA PHE A 22 24.26 15.70 -20.43
C PHE A 22 23.98 16.13 -19.00
N ILE A 23 24.20 17.41 -18.65
CA ILE A 23 23.91 17.92 -17.30
C ILE A 23 22.41 17.90 -17.03
N LEU A 24 21.60 18.42 -17.95
CA LEU A 24 20.14 18.43 -17.78
C LEU A 24 19.59 17.00 -17.73
N PHE A 25 20.07 16.12 -18.60
CA PHE A 25 19.68 14.73 -18.60
C PHE A 25 20.03 14.06 -17.27
N GLN A 26 21.25 14.25 -16.76
CA GLN A 26 21.67 13.71 -15.47
C GLN A 26 20.79 14.22 -14.33
N LEU A 27 20.49 15.52 -14.30
CA LEU A 27 19.64 16.13 -13.27
C LEU A 27 18.21 15.59 -13.34
N ILE A 28 17.60 15.57 -14.53
CA ILE A 28 16.23 15.08 -14.74
C ILE A 28 16.13 13.60 -14.35
N CYS A 29 17.04 12.75 -14.84
CA CYS A 29 17.06 11.35 -14.48
C CYS A 29 17.24 11.17 -12.97
N SER A 30 18.19 11.87 -12.34
CA SER A 30 18.41 11.77 -10.90
C SER A 30 17.17 12.18 -10.09
N GLN A 31 16.47 13.23 -10.52
CA GLN A 31 15.25 13.68 -9.86
C GLN A 31 14.09 12.70 -10.06
N MET A 32 13.97 12.11 -11.25
CA MET A 32 12.97 11.06 -11.50
C MET A 32 13.21 9.84 -10.60
N PHE A 33 14.45 9.37 -10.52
CA PHE A 33 14.81 8.25 -9.64
C PHE A 33 14.60 8.59 -8.17
N LEU A 34 14.96 9.80 -7.73
CA LEU A 34 14.76 10.25 -6.35
C LEU A 34 13.29 10.32 -5.99
N ASN A 35 12.45 10.92 -6.84
CA ASN A 35 11.01 11.03 -6.59
C ASN A 35 10.35 9.64 -6.56
N LEU A 36 10.74 8.74 -7.46
CA LEU A 36 10.27 7.36 -7.46
C LEU A 36 10.70 6.62 -6.17
N PHE A 37 11.96 6.78 -5.76
CA PHE A 37 12.49 6.16 -4.55
C PHE A 37 11.77 6.63 -3.29
N ILE A 38 11.51 7.95 -3.18
CA ILE A 38 10.71 8.51 -2.08
C ILE A 38 9.32 7.89 -2.08
N ALA A 39 8.66 7.79 -3.23
CA ALA A 39 7.32 7.21 -3.33
C ALA A 39 7.30 5.74 -2.85
N ILE A 40 8.25 4.91 -3.29
CA ILE A 40 8.34 3.50 -2.89
C ILE A 40 8.54 3.37 -1.38
N ILE A 41 9.44 4.18 -0.81
CA ILE A 41 9.73 4.16 0.62
C ILE A 41 8.53 4.66 1.42
N ALA A 42 7.91 5.77 0.99
CA ALA A 42 6.71 6.30 1.61
C ALA A 42 5.59 5.27 1.60
N GLU A 43 5.39 4.55 0.50
CA GLU A 43 4.39 3.49 0.40
C GLU A 43 4.70 2.31 1.33
N ALA A 44 5.97 1.92 1.50
CA ALA A 44 6.37 0.91 2.47
C ALA A 44 6.03 1.33 3.91
N PHE A 45 6.33 2.58 4.28
CA PHE A 45 6.03 3.10 5.63
C PHE A 45 4.55 3.38 5.85
N LEU A 46 3.87 3.92 4.84
CA LEU A 46 2.44 4.15 4.89
C LEU A 46 1.69 2.82 4.97
N GLY A 47 2.09 1.79 4.23
CA GLY A 47 1.53 0.44 4.36
C GLY A 47 1.61 -0.09 5.79
N GLN A 48 2.73 0.11 6.48
CA GLN A 48 2.88 -0.25 7.90
C GLN A 48 1.98 0.60 8.80
N THR A 49 1.88 1.90 8.53
CA THR A 49 1.03 2.83 9.29
C THR A 49 -0.45 2.55 9.06
N TYR A 50 -0.87 2.17 7.85
CA TYR A 50 -2.24 1.75 7.54
C TYR A 50 -2.59 0.44 8.23
N LEU A 51 -1.67 -0.52 8.32
CA LEU A 51 -1.90 -1.75 9.07
C LEU A 51 -1.98 -1.51 10.58
N PHE A 52 -1.17 -0.58 11.10
CA PHE A 52 -1.18 -0.20 12.51
C PHE A 52 -2.40 0.65 12.89
N ASN A 53 -2.80 1.59 12.03
CA ASN A 53 -3.99 2.42 12.19
C ASN A 53 -5.25 1.76 11.62
N SER A 54 -5.16 0.52 11.13
CA SER A 54 -6.32 -0.22 10.66
C SER A 54 -7.25 -0.42 11.85
N PRO A 55 -8.53 -0.03 11.77
CA PRO A 55 -9.50 -0.29 12.83
C PRO A 55 -9.56 -1.78 13.18
N VAL A 56 -9.33 -2.64 12.18
CA VAL A 56 -9.29 -4.10 12.34
C VAL A 56 -7.86 -4.60 12.15
N GLN A 57 -7.18 -4.87 13.26
CA GLN A 57 -5.87 -5.53 13.29
C GLN A 57 -5.99 -7.07 13.33
N SER A 58 -4.92 -7.76 12.96
CA SER A 58 -4.84 -9.23 12.88
C SER A 58 -5.17 -9.96 14.20
N PHE A 59 -4.92 -9.36 15.36
CA PHE A 59 -5.24 -9.97 16.66
C PHE A 59 -6.75 -10.01 16.92
N HIS A 60 -7.47 -8.92 16.64
CA HIS A 60 -8.94 -8.88 16.74
C HIS A 60 -9.62 -9.99 15.92
N VAL A 61 -9.06 -10.30 14.74
CA VAL A 61 -9.57 -11.37 13.87
C VAL A 61 -9.30 -12.77 14.46
N GLN A 62 -8.19 -12.96 15.16
CA GLN A 62 -7.87 -14.23 15.83
C GLN A 62 -8.84 -14.49 16.99
N ASP A 63 -9.12 -13.47 17.80
CA ASP A 63 -10.06 -13.59 18.93
C ASP A 63 -11.48 -13.82 18.45
N PHE A 64 -11.92 -13.08 17.41
CA PHE A 64 -13.19 -13.36 16.75
C PHE A 64 -13.27 -14.81 16.26
N LYS A 65 -12.22 -15.33 15.60
CA LYS A 65 -12.19 -16.72 15.13
C LYS A 65 -12.25 -17.73 16.27
N ALA A 66 -11.58 -17.46 17.38
CA ALA A 66 -11.60 -18.34 18.55
C ALA A 66 -13.00 -18.44 19.17
N ILE A 67 -13.75 -17.33 19.21
CA ILE A 67 -15.14 -17.29 19.66
C ILE A 67 -16.05 -17.95 18.63
N TRP A 68 -15.90 -17.59 17.34
CA TRP A 68 -16.69 -18.12 16.22
C TRP A 68 -16.62 -19.64 16.11
N TYR A 69 -15.44 -20.24 16.37
CA TYR A 69 -15.26 -21.69 16.35
C TYR A 69 -16.19 -22.44 17.31
N ARG A 70 -16.64 -21.80 18.40
CA ARG A 70 -17.60 -22.39 19.36
C ARG A 70 -19.01 -22.52 18.77
N PHE A 71 -19.38 -21.60 17.87
CA PHE A 71 -20.71 -21.52 17.28
C PHE A 71 -20.79 -22.20 15.91
N ASP A 72 -19.69 -22.22 15.15
CA ASP A 72 -19.60 -22.89 13.85
C ASP A 72 -18.38 -23.83 13.78
N PRO A 73 -18.40 -24.96 14.51
CA PRO A 73 -17.28 -25.91 14.55
C PRO A 73 -17.07 -26.64 13.21
N LYS A 74 -18.06 -26.63 12.32
CA LYS A 74 -17.99 -27.24 10.98
C LYS A 74 -17.47 -26.27 9.92
N ALA A 75 -17.12 -25.03 10.30
CA ALA A 75 -16.66 -23.98 9.39
C ALA A 75 -17.60 -23.77 8.19
N THR A 76 -18.91 -23.85 8.44
CA THR A 76 -19.95 -23.64 7.43
C THR A 76 -20.06 -22.17 7.02
N GLY A 77 -19.59 -21.25 7.87
CA GLY A 77 -19.75 -19.80 7.71
C GLY A 77 -21.12 -19.28 8.15
N PHE A 78 -21.98 -20.14 8.71
CA PHE A 78 -23.33 -19.79 9.11
C PHE A 78 -23.58 -20.18 10.56
N ILE A 79 -24.37 -19.35 11.25
CA ILE A 79 -24.93 -19.65 12.56
C ILE A 79 -26.45 -19.54 12.47
N LYS A 80 -27.15 -20.17 13.40
CA LYS A 80 -28.60 -19.98 13.48
C LYS A 80 -28.92 -18.62 14.08
N LEU A 81 -30.07 -18.06 13.71
CA LEU A 81 -30.51 -16.76 14.23
C LEU A 81 -30.67 -16.77 15.76
N GLU A 82 -31.09 -17.90 16.33
CA GLU A 82 -31.22 -18.12 17.77
C GLU A 82 -29.88 -18.05 18.54
N GLU A 83 -28.75 -18.26 17.86
CA GLU A 83 -27.41 -18.24 18.45
C GLU A 83 -26.72 -16.87 18.30
N LEU A 84 -27.32 -15.94 17.55
CA LEU A 84 -26.76 -14.61 17.28
C LEU A 84 -26.59 -13.79 18.57
N ASP A 85 -27.60 -13.78 19.44
CA ASP A 85 -27.55 -13.02 20.69
C ASP A 85 -26.44 -13.57 21.61
N ALA A 86 -26.32 -14.90 21.69
CA ALA A 86 -25.28 -15.56 22.46
C ALA A 86 -23.87 -15.26 21.90
N LEU A 87 -23.72 -15.19 20.58
CA LEU A 87 -22.47 -14.80 19.94
C LEU A 87 -22.11 -13.34 20.25
N ILE A 88 -23.05 -12.40 20.12
CA ILE A 88 -22.80 -10.98 20.39
C ILE A 88 -22.42 -10.76 21.85
N LEU A 89 -23.09 -11.46 22.78
CA LEU A 89 -22.73 -11.43 24.20
C LEU A 89 -21.31 -11.95 24.43
N ALA A 90 -20.97 -13.10 23.85
CA ALA A 90 -19.63 -13.69 23.96
C ALA A 90 -18.53 -12.78 23.36
N LEU A 91 -18.83 -12.05 22.28
CA LEU A 91 -17.92 -11.07 21.70
C LEU A 91 -17.79 -9.80 22.55
N SER A 92 -18.87 -9.39 23.24
CA SER A 92 -18.86 -8.20 24.12
C SER A 92 -18.04 -8.41 25.40
N GLU A 93 -17.91 -9.66 25.85
CA GLU A 93 -17.13 -10.03 27.04
C GLU A 93 -15.61 -10.04 26.76
N SER A 94 -15.20 -10.16 25.50
CA SER A 94 -13.80 -10.08 25.08
C SER A 94 -13.38 -8.62 24.88
N GLU A 95 -12.40 -8.17 25.66
CA GLU A 95 -11.87 -6.79 25.62
C GLU A 95 -11.40 -6.42 24.19
N ASP A 96 -10.72 -7.35 23.52
CA ASP A 96 -10.21 -7.18 22.15
C ASP A 96 -11.29 -7.32 21.06
N ALA A 97 -12.25 -8.25 21.20
CA ALA A 97 -13.31 -8.40 20.20
C ALA A 97 -14.41 -7.32 20.32
N SER A 98 -14.58 -6.73 21.51
CA SER A 98 -15.54 -5.64 21.74
C SER A 98 -15.27 -4.42 20.86
N HIS A 99 -13.99 -4.13 20.58
CA HIS A 99 -13.58 -3.07 19.65
C HIS A 99 -14.17 -3.25 18.24
N LEU A 100 -14.32 -4.49 17.76
CA LEU A 100 -14.94 -4.76 16.45
C LEU A 100 -16.43 -4.37 16.41
N ILE A 101 -17.14 -4.56 17.52
CA ILE A 101 -18.56 -4.19 17.65
C ILE A 101 -18.70 -2.66 17.62
N VAL A 102 -17.81 -1.95 18.30
CA VAL A 102 -17.80 -0.48 18.35
C VAL A 102 -17.45 0.12 17.00
N ILE A 103 -16.44 -0.44 16.31
CA ILE A 103 -16.03 0.01 14.97
C ILE A 103 -17.17 -0.17 13.96
N GLY A 104 -17.88 -1.32 14.00
CA GLY A 104 -19.04 -1.57 13.15
C GLY A 104 -20.23 -0.63 13.40
N LYS A 105 -20.27 0.05 14.55
CA LYS A 105 -21.29 1.07 14.88
C LYS A 105 -20.91 2.48 14.41
N THR A 106 -19.62 2.73 14.17
CA THR A 106 -19.10 4.03 13.70
C THR A 106 -18.94 4.14 12.18
N MET A 107 -19.14 3.03 11.46
CA MET A 107 -19.07 2.94 10.00
C MET A 107 -20.47 2.93 9.39
#